data_AF-A0AAW7J6M8-F1
#
_entry.id   AF-A0AAW7J6M8-F1
#
_cell.length_a   1.000
_cell.length_b   1.000
_cell.length_c   1.000
_cell.angle_alpha   90.00
_cell.angle_beta   90.00
_cell.angle_gamma   90.00
#
_symmetry.space_group_name_H-M   'P 1'
#
loop_
_entity.id
_entity.type
_entity.pdbx_description
1 polymer ?
#
loop_
_entity_poly.entity_id
_entity_poly.type
_entity_poly.pdbx_seq_one_letter_code
_entity_poly.pdbx_strand_id
1 'polypeptide(L)' 'MKRSVTKKTTRLVTGYFPIDLIKGYSPSRKLTEAEQAIELGQPLIIMSEKEFVDFLVQFFQLLSNGL' A
#
# COMPACT_ATOMS: atom_id res chain seq x y z
N MET A 1 -2.12 8.49 17.33
CA MET A 1 -1.24 8.51 16.14
C MET A 1 -2.11 8.37 14.89
N LYS A 2 -2.30 9.43 14.09
CA LYS A 2 -3.22 9.43 12.95
C LYS A 2 -2.57 8.68 11.78
N ARG A 3 -2.88 7.39 11.62
CA ARG A 3 -2.37 6.58 10.50
C ARG A 3 -3.30 6.82 9.29
N SER A 4 -2.94 7.70 8.37
CA SER A 4 -3.75 8.12 7.21
C SER A 4 -2.87 8.26 5.96
N VAL A 5 -3.47 8.18 4.78
CA VAL A 5 -2.78 8.40 3.49
C VAL A 5 -2.53 9.89 3.31
N THR A 6 -1.34 10.24 2.83
CA THR A 6 -0.95 11.64 2.59
C THR A 6 -0.51 11.83 1.14
N LYS A 7 -0.39 13.09 0.71
CA LYS A 7 0.15 13.44 -0.62
C LYS A 7 1.58 12.93 -0.87
N LYS A 8 2.33 12.60 0.19
CA LYS A 8 3.69 12.05 0.11
C LYS A 8 3.71 10.52 0.07
N THR A 9 2.58 9.88 0.29
CA THR A 9 2.47 8.42 0.30
C THR A 9 2.64 7.90 -1.13
N THR A 10 3.71 7.16 -1.38
CA THR A 10 3.96 6.51 -2.68
C THR A 10 3.52 5.04 -2.68
N ARG A 11 3.42 4.44 -1.50
CA ARG A 11 3.02 3.03 -1.31
C ARG A 11 2.15 2.88 -0.08
N LEU A 12 1.03 2.17 -0.21
CA LEU A 12 0.22 1.70 0.92
C LEU A 12 0.35 0.17 0.99
N VAL A 13 0.90 -0.32 2.10
CA VAL A 13 0.95 -1.76 2.37
C VAL A 13 -0.33 -2.18 3.08
N THR A 14 -1.05 -3.14 2.52
CA THR A 14 -2.24 -3.74 3.09
C THR A 14 -1.93 -5.14 3.60
N GLY A 15 -2.37 -5.42 4.83
CA GLY A 15 -2.45 -6.77 5.35
C GLY A 15 -3.78 -7.40 4.95
N TYR A 16 -3.84 -8.73 4.93
CA TYR A 16 -5.09 -9.44 4.79
C TYR A 16 -5.78 -9.57 6.15
N PHE A 17 -6.98 -9.01 6.30
CA PHE A 17 -7.79 -9.24 7.50
C PHE A 17 -9.01 -10.10 7.12
N PRO A 18 -9.25 -11.26 7.78
CA PRO A 18 -10.39 -12.12 7.45
C PRO A 18 -11.76 -11.42 7.46
N ILE A 19 -11.88 -10.34 8.22
CA ILE A 19 -13.08 -9.48 8.27
C ILE A 19 -13.37 -8.80 6.93
N ASP A 20 -12.37 -8.59 6.07
CA ASP A 20 -12.52 -8.01 4.73
C ASP A 20 -13.32 -8.92 3.80
N LEU A 21 -13.47 -10.22 4.12
CA LEU A 21 -14.32 -11.16 3.38
C LEU A 21 -15.81 -11.05 3.74
N ILE A 22 -16.15 -10.37 4.84
CA ILE A 22 -17.53 -10.29 5.29
C ILE A 22 -18.29 -9.33 4.37
N LYS A 23 -19.34 -9.82 3.71
CA LYS A 23 -20.19 -9.01 2.83
C LYS A 23 -20.81 -7.84 3.60
N GLY A 24 -20.54 -6.62 3.15
CA GLY A 24 -20.99 -5.38 3.80
C GLY A 24 -20.02 -4.81 4.84
N TYR A 25 -18.88 -5.46 5.09
CA TYR A 25 -17.79 -4.83 5.83
C TYR A 25 -17.21 -3.69 4.99
N SER A 26 -17.14 -2.50 5.59
CA SER A 26 -16.55 -1.35 4.92
C SER A 26 -15.03 -1.49 4.92
N PRO A 27 -14.37 -1.23 3.78
CA PRO A 27 -12.91 -1.13 3.73
C PRO A 27 -12.36 -0.22 4.81
N SER A 28 -11.12 -0.48 5.24
CA SER A 28 -10.44 0.42 6.15
C SER A 28 -10.38 1.83 5.54
N ARG A 29 -10.59 2.86 6.36
CA ARG A 29 -10.53 4.27 5.93
C ARG A 29 -9.27 4.59 5.12
N LYS A 30 -8.13 3.98 5.44
CA LYS A 30 -6.87 4.16 4.71
C LYS A 30 -6.92 3.63 3.29
N LEU A 31 -7.60 2.50 3.08
CA LEU A 31 -7.73 1.91 1.75
C LEU A 31 -8.57 2.82 0.87
N THR A 32 -9.70 3.30 1.38
CA THR A 32 -10.54 4.29 0.70
C THR A 32 -9.78 5.60 0.40
N GLU A 33 -8.99 6.11 1.35
CA GLU A 33 -8.15 7.30 1.13
C GLU A 33 -7.08 7.07 0.05
N ALA A 34 -6.52 5.85 -0.05
CA ALA A 34 -5.55 5.50 -1.09
C ALA A 34 -6.20 5.37 -2.47
N GLU A 35 -7.36 4.71 -2.55
CA GLU A 35 -8.13 4.58 -3.80
C GLU A 35 -8.50 5.96 -4.35
N GLN A 36 -9.01 6.86 -3.50
CA GLN A 36 -9.29 8.25 -3.90
C GLN A 36 -8.03 9.00 -4.34
N ALA A 37 -6.90 8.82 -3.66
CA ALA A 37 -5.65 9.46 -4.07
C ALA A 37 -5.20 8.98 -5.45
N ILE A 38 -5.35 7.69 -5.74
CA ILE A 38 -5.05 7.10 -7.07
C ILE A 38 -6.00 7.69 -8.13
N GLU A 39 -7.30 7.76 -7.86
CA GLU A 39 -8.29 8.38 -8.76
C GLU A 39 -7.97 9.84 -9.08
N LEU A 40 -7.40 10.57 -8.10
CA LEU A 40 -6.94 11.96 -8.26
C LEU A 40 -5.56 12.07 -8.94
N GLY A 41 -4.98 10.96 -9.42
CA GLY A 41 -3.73 10.93 -10.16
C GLY A 41 -2.46 10.89 -9.31
N GLN A 42 -2.56 10.65 -8.00
CA GLN A 42 -1.37 10.44 -7.18
C GLN A 42 -0.68 9.12 -7.58
N PRO A 43 0.65 9.10 -7.80
CA PRO A 43 1.39 7.88 -8.10
C PRO A 43 1.57 7.04 -6.81
N LEU A 44 0.46 6.50 -6.31
CA LEU A 44 0.39 5.65 -5.13
C LEU A 44 0.13 4.21 -5.57
N ILE A 45 0.91 3.28 -5.03
CA ILE A 45 0.73 1.84 -5.27
C ILE A 45 0.16 1.20 -4.00
N ILE A 46 -0.95 0.48 -4.13
CA ILE A 46 -1.48 -0.40 -3.07
C ILE A 46 -0.86 -1.78 -3.29
N MET A 47 -0.29 -2.37 -2.24
CA MET A 47 0.38 -3.67 -2.33
C MET A 47 0.22 -4.47 -1.05
N SER A 48 0.28 -5.79 -1.15
CA SER A 48 0.29 -6.72 -0.03
C SER A 48 1.63 -6.71 0.72
N GLU A 49 1.63 -7.29 1.93
CA GLU A 49 2.87 -7.53 2.69
C GLU A 49 3.90 -8.34 1.89
N LYS A 50 3.45 -9.37 1.15
CA LYS A 50 4.32 -10.18 0.31
C LYS A 50 4.99 -9.36 -0.79
N GLU A 51 4.20 -8.60 -1.55
CA GLU A 51 4.72 -7.75 -2.62
C GLU A 51 5.67 -6.67 -2.07
N PHE A 52 5.41 -6.18 -0.86
CA PHE A 52 6.30 -5.22 -0.22
C PHE A 52 7.66 -5.85 0.14
N VAL A 53 7.68 -7.07 0.68
CA VAL A 53 8.94 -7.78 0.95
C VAL A 53 9.68 -8.09 -0.36
N ASP A 54 8.97 -8.59 -1.38
CA ASP A 54 9.55 -8.88 -2.70
C ASP A 54 10.15 -7.59 -3.33
N PHE A 55 9.46 -6.44 -3.19
CA PHE A 55 9.98 -5.13 -3.59
C PHE A 55 11.27 -4.76 -2.84
N LEU A 56 11.32 -4.95 -1.52
CA LEU A 56 12.52 -4.65 -0.73
C LEU A 56 13.70 -5.51 -1.17
N VAL A 57 13.48 -6.81 -1.39
CA VAL A 57 14.52 -7.73 -1.85
C VAL A 57 15.10 -7.27 -3.18
N GLN A 58 14.24 -6.97 -4.16
CA GLN A 58 14.68 -6.46 -5.46
C GLN A 58 15.41 -5.12 -5.34
N PHE A 59 14.89 -4.21 -4.52
CA PHE A 59 15.48 -2.90 -4.28
C PHE A 59 16.90 -3.02 -3.71
N PHE A 60 17.10 -3.85 -2.68
CA PHE A 60 18.42 -4.06 -2.08
C PHE A 60 19.37 -4.84 -3.00
N GLN A 61 18.87 -5.78 -3.82
CA GLN A 61 19.68 -6.45 -4.84
C GLN A 61 20.21 -5.43 -5.87
N LEU A 62 19.35 -4.52 -6.33
CA LEU A 62 19.76 -3.46 -7.25
C LEU A 62 20.81 -2.54 -6.61
N LEU A 63 20.60 -2.10 -5.36
CA LEU A 63 21.60 -1.33 -4.62
C LEU A 63 22.94 -2.07 -4.49
N SER A 64 22.91 -3.38 -4.23
CA SER A 64 24.14 -4.18 -4.12
C SER A 64 24.87 -4.35 -5.45
N ASN A 65 24.15 -4.27 -6.57
CA ASN A 65 24.69 -4.39 -7.93
C ASN A 65 25.13 -3.04 -8.53
N GLY A 66 25.18 -1.98 -7.73
CA GLY A 66 25.70 -0.67 -8.15
C GLY A 66 24.68 0.28 -8.76
N LEU A 67 23.39 0.09 -8.44
CA LEU A 67 22.35 1.11 -8.59
C LEU A 67 22.32 2.02 -7.36
#